data_AF-A0A977Q113-F1
#
_entry.id   AF-A0A977Q113-F1
#
_cell.length_a   1.000
_cell.length_b   1.000
_cell.length_c   1.000
_cell.angle_alpha   90.00
_cell.angle_beta   90.00
_cell.angle_gamma   90.00
#
_symmetry.space_group_name_H-M   'P 1'
#
loop_
_entity.id
_entity.type
_entity.pdbx_description
1 polymer ?
#
loop_
_entity_poly.entity_id
_entity_poly.type
_entity_poly.pdbx_seq_one_letter_code
_entity_poly.pdbx_strand_id
1 'polypeptide(L)'
;MMFEWRFKILACALFCLFIKLSAHAQYNRIFVFLNKRTDKAELPKEQADKLMEGHMANINRLAKEGKLVAAGPFDGGGGIFIFNSSSIEEVKRWLATDPGVQADRWKIEMLPFQFRLGKDMTLKEPYEMVSYQFIRYTPNIAKFNIQEVPELFVKHDDYLKEIKRTGNAIMEGIFSDTEGGVLVMKGDLDSAVIERDPAVQQGLLQFEIKKLWIAKGAFGER
;
A
#
# COMPACT_ATOMS: atom_id res chain seq x y z
N MET A 1 -4.99 -53.61 59.93
CA MET A 1 -4.66 -54.33 58.69
C MET A 1 -4.58 -53.27 57.59
N MET A 2 -3.34 -53.01 57.15
CA MET A 2 -2.79 -52.26 55.99
C MET A 2 -3.67 -51.27 55.19
N PHE A 3 -3.16 -50.17 54.64
CA PHE A 3 -2.04 -49.25 54.86
C PHE A 3 -2.30 -48.16 53.80
N GLU A 4 -2.39 -46.89 54.20
CA GLU A 4 -2.58 -45.77 53.27
C GLU A 4 -1.40 -45.70 52.28
N TRP A 5 -1.71 -45.53 50.99
CA TRP A 5 -0.71 -45.19 49.97
C TRP A 5 -0.70 -43.68 49.72
N ARG A 6 0.30 -43.01 50.28
CA ARG A 6 0.81 -41.72 49.77
C ARG A 6 2.09 -42.02 48.99
N PHE A 7 2.08 -41.80 47.68
CA PHE A 7 3.29 -41.47 46.93
C PHE A 7 3.08 -40.18 46.14
N LYS A 8 3.85 -39.17 46.55
CA LYS A 8 4.14 -37.92 45.84
C LYS A 8 4.79 -38.26 44.49
N ILE A 9 4.56 -37.46 43.45
CA ILE A 9 5.58 -37.05 42.46
C ILE A 9 5.05 -35.84 41.67
N LEU A 10 5.84 -34.77 41.75
CA LEU A 10 6.01 -33.64 40.83
C LEU A 10 4.79 -32.82 40.36
N ALA A 11 4.61 -31.70 41.05
CA ALA A 11 4.35 -30.43 40.38
C ALA A 11 5.53 -30.11 39.44
N CYS A 12 5.36 -30.31 38.13
CA CYS A 12 6.09 -29.65 37.06
C CYS A 12 5.59 -30.19 35.71
N ALA A 13 4.57 -29.55 35.15
CA ALA A 13 4.39 -29.54 33.71
C ALA A 13 3.86 -28.17 33.36
N LEU A 14 4.81 -27.31 32.99
CA LEU A 14 4.64 -26.12 32.17
C LEU A 14 3.23 -26.02 31.58
N PHE A 15 2.42 -25.12 32.13
CA PHE A 15 1.41 -24.46 31.32
C PHE A 15 2.18 -23.54 30.37
N CYS A 16 2.84 -24.14 29.36
CA CYS A 16 3.22 -23.45 28.16
C CYS A 16 1.91 -23.09 27.48
N LEU A 17 1.40 -21.92 27.87
CA LEU A 17 0.52 -21.11 27.06
C LEU A 17 1.20 -21.00 25.69
N PHE A 18 0.87 -21.91 24.78
CA PHE A 18 1.08 -21.71 23.36
C PHE A 18 0.16 -20.56 22.98
N ILE A 19 0.61 -19.33 23.29
CA ILE A 19 0.25 -18.19 22.47
C ILE A 19 0.78 -18.60 21.10
N LYS A 20 -0.10 -19.08 20.24
CA LYS A 20 0.17 -19.03 18.80
C LYS A 20 0.40 -17.56 18.53
N LEU A 21 1.66 -17.17 18.48
CA LEU A 21 2.07 -15.89 17.92
C LEU A 21 1.73 -16.02 16.44
N SER A 22 0.47 -15.75 16.09
CA SER A 22 0.13 -15.50 14.71
C SER A 22 1.05 -14.35 14.30
N ALA A 23 1.97 -14.64 13.40
CA ALA A 23 2.74 -13.64 12.69
C ALA A 23 1.75 -12.81 11.90
N HIS A 24 1.07 -11.88 12.58
CA HIS A 24 0.29 -10.85 11.92
C HIS A 24 1.33 -10.06 11.13
N ALA A 25 1.11 -9.93 9.83
CA ALA A 25 1.88 -9.01 9.00
C ALA A 25 1.89 -7.65 9.71
N GLN A 26 3.05 -7.23 10.21
CA GLN A 26 3.18 -5.97 10.91
C GLN A 26 3.29 -4.87 9.85
N TYR A 27 2.15 -4.40 9.37
CA TYR A 27 2.08 -3.24 8.50
C TYR A 27 2.69 -2.03 9.23
N ASN A 28 3.66 -1.40 8.60
CA ASN A 28 4.40 -0.27 9.19
C ASN A 28 4.11 1.06 8.49
N ARG A 29 3.29 1.04 7.43
CA ARG A 29 2.86 2.22 6.70
C ARG A 29 1.34 2.19 6.48
N ILE A 30 0.76 3.35 6.27
CA ILE A 30 -0.59 3.49 5.71
C ILE A 30 -0.46 4.08 4.31
N PHE A 31 -0.96 3.36 3.32
CA PHE A 31 -1.08 3.82 1.95
C PHE A 31 -2.44 4.45 1.76
N VAL A 32 -2.50 5.61 1.12
CA VAL A 32 -3.73 6.37 0.93
C VAL A 32 -3.92 6.67 -0.55
N PHE A 33 -5.07 6.28 -1.08
CA PHE A 33 -5.51 6.71 -2.41
C PHE A 33 -6.40 7.94 -2.29
N LEU A 34 -6.10 8.95 -3.10
CA LEU A 34 -6.92 10.13 -3.29
C LEU A 34 -7.67 9.94 -4.61
N ASN A 35 -8.81 9.26 -4.57
CA ASN A 35 -9.55 8.93 -5.79
C ASN A 35 -10.34 10.15 -6.28
N LYS A 36 -10.16 10.53 -7.55
CA LYS A 36 -10.87 11.66 -8.16
C LYS A 36 -12.38 11.47 -8.05
N ARG A 37 -13.08 12.53 -7.63
CA ARG A 37 -14.54 12.59 -7.64
C ARG A 37 -15.05 13.16 -8.94
N THR A 38 -15.86 12.40 -9.66
CA THR A 38 -16.57 12.82 -10.87
C THR A 38 -18.00 13.27 -10.57
N ASP A 39 -18.47 13.08 -9.34
CA ASP A 39 -19.81 13.43 -8.86
C ASP A 39 -19.90 14.85 -8.26
N LYS A 40 -18.77 15.54 -8.16
CA LYS A 40 -18.70 16.92 -7.65
C LYS A 40 -18.60 17.90 -8.81
N ALA A 41 -19.33 19.01 -8.72
CA ALA A 41 -19.18 20.11 -9.66
C ALA A 41 -17.73 20.63 -9.69
N GLU A 42 -17.31 21.08 -10.87
CA GLU A 42 -16.06 21.79 -11.04
C GLU A 42 -16.10 23.10 -10.26
N LEU A 43 -14.98 23.44 -9.62
CA LEU A 43 -14.86 24.69 -8.90
C LEU A 43 -14.37 25.79 -9.85
N PRO A 44 -14.74 27.06 -9.61
CA PRO A 44 -14.09 28.18 -10.26
C PRO A 44 -12.56 28.07 -10.09
N LYS A 45 -11.82 28.41 -11.16
CA LYS A 45 -10.37 28.24 -11.21
C LYS A 45 -9.65 28.81 -9.98
N GLU A 46 -9.99 30.03 -9.57
CA GLU A 46 -9.39 30.67 -8.40
C GLU A 46 -9.59 29.86 -7.11
N GLN A 47 -10.78 29.28 -6.91
CA GLN A 47 -11.06 28.44 -5.74
C GLN A 47 -10.31 27.11 -5.80
N ALA A 48 -10.24 26.50 -6.99
CA ALA A 48 -9.49 25.26 -7.20
C ALA A 48 -7.98 25.48 -6.96
N ASP A 49 -7.42 26.58 -7.47
CA ASP A 49 -6.01 26.94 -7.31
C ASP A 49 -5.68 27.18 -5.83
N LYS A 50 -6.54 27.91 -5.09
CA LYS A 50 -6.36 28.14 -3.65
C LYS A 50 -6.41 26.85 -2.83
N LEU A 51 -7.33 25.93 -3.16
CA LEU A 51 -7.38 24.62 -2.50
C LEU A 51 -6.12 23.81 -2.77
N MET A 52 -5.62 23.85 -4.02
CA MET A 52 -4.40 23.13 -4.36
C MET A 52 -3.14 23.72 -3.72
N GLU A 53 -3.04 25.05 -3.62
CA GLU A 53 -1.97 25.69 -2.87
C GLU A 53 -1.95 25.22 -1.41
N GLY A 54 -3.12 25.21 -0.76
CA GLY A 54 -3.27 24.70 0.61
C GLY A 54 -2.93 23.21 0.75
N HIS A 55 -3.32 22.39 -0.22
CA HIS A 55 -2.97 20.97 -0.28
C HIS A 55 -1.46 20.75 -0.39
N MET A 56 -0.78 21.49 -1.28
CA MET A 56 0.68 21.41 -1.42
C MET A 56 1.41 21.90 -0.17
N ALA A 57 0.93 22.98 0.46
CA ALA A 57 1.47 23.45 1.75
C ALA A 57 1.33 22.38 2.85
N ASN A 58 0.20 21.66 2.87
CA ASN A 58 -0.05 20.57 3.81
C ASN A 58 0.90 19.38 3.58
N ILE A 59 1.07 18.95 2.32
CA ILE A 59 2.06 17.91 1.92
C ILE A 59 3.44 18.28 2.44
N ASN A 60 3.91 19.50 2.15
CA ASN A 60 5.24 19.96 2.54
C ASN A 60 5.43 19.97 4.06
N ARG A 61 4.40 20.40 4.82
CA ARG A 61 4.43 20.38 6.28
C ARG A 61 4.50 18.95 6.81
N LEU A 62 3.64 18.04 6.34
CA LEU A 62 3.62 16.65 6.80
C LEU A 62 4.89 15.89 6.42
N ALA A 63 5.51 16.21 5.29
CA ALA A 63 6.81 15.69 4.90
C ALA A 63 7.92 16.17 5.85
N LYS A 64 7.96 17.48 6.18
CA LYS A 64 8.92 18.05 7.15
C LYS A 64 8.76 17.48 8.56
N GLU A 65 7.53 17.15 8.95
CA GLU A 65 7.22 16.49 10.23
C GLU A 65 7.57 14.99 10.25
N GLY A 66 8.05 14.43 9.13
CA GLY A 66 8.40 13.00 9.01
C GLY A 66 7.19 12.07 8.98
N LYS A 67 5.98 12.61 8.78
CA LYS A 67 4.71 11.87 8.76
C LYS A 67 4.40 11.33 7.37
N LEU A 68 4.69 12.11 6.33
CA LEU A 68 4.45 11.76 4.94
C LEU A 68 5.76 11.34 4.28
N VAL A 69 5.81 10.10 3.81
CA VAL A 69 6.99 9.50 3.18
C VAL A 69 7.04 9.84 1.70
N ALA A 70 5.91 9.70 1.02
CA ALA A 70 5.80 9.80 -0.41
C ALA A 70 4.45 10.40 -0.77
N ALA A 71 4.45 11.26 -1.78
CA ALA A 71 3.25 11.88 -2.34
C ALA A 71 3.45 12.09 -3.84
N GLY A 72 2.41 11.79 -4.62
CA GLY A 72 2.46 11.99 -6.06
C GLY A 72 1.08 11.92 -6.70
N PRO A 73 0.73 12.85 -7.59
CA PRO A 73 -0.50 12.76 -8.36
C PRO A 73 -0.42 11.68 -9.44
N PHE A 74 -1.59 11.16 -9.81
CA PHE A 74 -1.75 10.39 -11.03
C PHE A 74 -2.11 11.32 -12.20
N ASP A 75 -1.67 10.95 -13.40
CA ASP A 75 -2.22 11.54 -14.63
C ASP A 75 -3.74 11.32 -14.69
N GLY A 76 -4.48 12.35 -15.10
CA GLY A 76 -5.95 12.33 -15.11
C GLY A 76 -6.61 12.67 -13.76
N GLY A 77 -5.83 12.78 -12.69
CA GLY A 77 -6.22 13.30 -11.38
C GLY A 77 -6.26 12.26 -10.26
N GLY A 78 -6.35 12.77 -9.04
CA GLY A 78 -6.12 11.96 -7.84
C GLY A 78 -4.64 11.71 -7.59
N GLY A 79 -4.31 10.76 -6.72
CA GLY A 79 -2.92 10.46 -6.40
C GLY A 79 -2.79 9.49 -5.23
N ILE A 80 -1.56 9.38 -4.72
CA ILE A 80 -1.23 8.57 -3.57
C ILE A 80 -0.53 9.39 -2.49
N PHE A 81 -0.71 8.95 -1.25
CA PHE A 81 0.19 9.23 -0.13
C PHE A 81 0.64 7.93 0.53
N ILE A 82 1.86 7.93 1.05
CA ILE A 82 2.35 6.88 1.95
C ILE A 82 2.75 7.55 3.27
N PHE A 83 2.10 7.17 4.36
CA PHE A 83 2.35 7.71 5.68
C PHE A 83 3.22 6.79 6.54
N ASN A 84 4.08 7.40 7.34
CA ASN A 84 4.91 6.74 8.35
C ASN A 84 4.10 6.49 9.63
N SER A 85 3.12 5.61 9.55
CA SER A 85 2.31 5.16 10.69
C SER A 85 1.75 3.78 10.43
N SER A 86 1.45 3.02 11.48
CA SER A 86 0.67 1.79 11.43
C SER A 86 -0.80 2.01 11.85
N SER A 87 -1.21 3.25 12.15
CA SER A 87 -2.54 3.58 12.65
C SER A 87 -3.33 4.39 11.62
N ILE A 88 -4.41 3.81 11.10
CA ILE A 88 -5.35 4.51 10.21
C ILE A 88 -5.95 5.75 10.92
N GLU A 89 -6.30 5.64 12.20
CA GLU A 89 -6.89 6.76 12.94
C GLU A 89 -5.92 7.94 13.10
N GLU A 90 -4.63 7.67 13.24
CA GLU A 90 -3.61 8.72 13.25
C GLU A 90 -3.50 9.41 11.89
N VAL A 91 -3.41 8.63 10.81
CA VAL A 91 -3.33 9.16 9.44
C VAL A 91 -4.59 9.94 9.07
N LYS A 92 -5.75 9.50 9.52
CA LYS A 92 -7.02 10.22 9.34
C LYS A 92 -6.99 11.61 9.97
N ARG A 93 -6.38 11.76 11.17
CA ARG A 93 -6.20 13.09 11.80
C ARG A 93 -5.25 13.98 11.00
N TRP A 94 -4.17 13.43 10.46
CA TRP A 94 -3.25 14.19 9.62
C TRP A 94 -3.89 14.61 8.29
N LEU A 95 -4.62 13.72 7.63
CA LEU A 95 -5.36 14.01 6.40
C LEU A 95 -6.46 15.06 6.61
N ALA A 96 -7.11 15.08 7.77
CA ALA A 96 -8.16 16.06 8.09
C ALA A 96 -7.64 17.52 8.12
N THR A 97 -6.32 17.73 8.11
CA THR A 97 -5.71 19.07 8.01
C THR A 97 -5.55 19.58 6.58
N ASP A 98 -5.84 18.74 5.58
CA ASP A 98 -5.72 19.07 4.17
C ASP A 98 -6.96 19.82 3.65
N PRO A 99 -6.83 21.04 3.10
CA PRO A 99 -7.97 21.82 2.61
C PRO A 99 -8.76 21.12 1.51
N GLY A 100 -8.10 20.37 0.61
CA GLY A 100 -8.80 19.66 -0.46
C GLY A 100 -9.53 18.41 0.05
N VAL A 101 -9.04 17.77 1.10
CA VAL A 101 -9.77 16.70 1.82
C VAL A 101 -10.97 17.28 2.56
N GLN A 102 -10.82 18.40 3.26
CA GLN A 102 -11.93 19.10 3.93
C GLN A 102 -13.02 19.53 2.95
N ALA A 103 -12.63 19.96 1.75
CA ALA A 103 -13.55 20.31 0.67
C ALA A 103 -14.13 19.09 -0.07
N ASP A 104 -13.87 17.86 0.41
CA ASP A 104 -14.36 16.60 -0.16
C ASP A 104 -14.09 16.49 -1.67
N ARG A 105 -12.86 16.83 -2.09
CA ARG A 105 -12.43 16.76 -3.49
C ARG A 105 -11.99 15.37 -3.94
N TRP A 106 -11.69 14.48 -2.98
CA TRP A 106 -11.27 13.11 -3.24
C TRP A 106 -12.03 12.11 -2.39
N LYS A 107 -12.32 10.93 -2.95
CA LYS A 107 -12.72 9.75 -2.19
C LYS A 107 -11.45 9.14 -1.59
N ILE A 108 -11.32 9.22 -0.28
CA ILE A 108 -10.16 8.74 0.45
C ILE A 108 -10.32 7.26 0.76
N GLU A 109 -9.29 6.49 0.42
CA GLU A 109 -9.15 5.08 0.78
C GLU A 109 -7.82 4.91 1.49
N MET A 110 -7.81 4.29 2.68
CA MET A 110 -6.63 4.12 3.53
C MET A 110 -6.42 2.64 3.82
N LEU A 111 -5.26 2.10 3.45
CA LEU A 111 -4.94 0.69 3.57
C LEU A 111 -3.62 0.52 4.36
N PRO A 112 -3.56 -0.39 5.35
CA PRO A 112 -2.29 -0.83 5.91
C PRO A 112 -1.41 -1.40 4.79
N PHE A 113 -0.13 -1.04 4.79
CA PHE A 113 0.76 -1.34 3.67
C PHE A 113 2.11 -1.86 4.12
N GLN A 114 2.61 -2.84 3.38
CA GLN A 114 3.90 -3.47 3.59
C GLN A 114 4.68 -3.51 2.27
N PHE A 115 5.87 -2.91 2.26
CA PHE A 115 6.81 -3.06 1.15
C PHE A 115 7.35 -4.50 1.08
N ARG A 116 7.38 -5.06 -0.12
CA ARG A 116 8.07 -6.30 -0.50
C ARG A 116 9.26 -6.04 -1.44
N LEU A 117 9.28 -4.89 -2.11
CA LEU A 117 10.43 -4.30 -2.81
C LEU A 117 10.44 -2.78 -2.61
N GLY A 118 11.63 -2.20 -2.63
CA GLY A 118 11.83 -0.79 -2.36
C GLY A 118 11.81 -0.52 -0.87
N LYS A 119 11.96 0.74 -0.50
CA LYS A 119 11.87 1.20 0.87
C LYS A 119 11.44 2.64 0.89
N ASP A 120 10.87 3.07 2.01
CA ASP A 120 10.75 4.50 2.24
C ASP A 120 12.14 5.13 2.36
N MET A 121 12.33 6.25 1.68
CA MET A 121 13.52 7.07 1.80
C MET A 121 13.14 8.52 2.09
N THR A 122 13.81 9.11 3.07
CA THR A 122 13.77 10.55 3.28
C THR A 122 14.57 11.21 2.16
N LEU A 123 13.89 11.97 1.31
CA LEU A 123 14.53 12.75 0.26
C LEU A 123 15.04 14.07 0.83
N LYS A 124 16.24 14.48 0.39
CA LYS A 124 16.78 15.81 0.67
C LYS A 124 16.48 16.71 -0.51
N GLU A 125 16.02 17.92 -0.23
CA GLU A 125 15.83 18.95 -1.25
C GLU A 125 17.19 19.48 -1.76
N PRO A 126 17.30 19.87 -3.05
CA PRO A 126 16.28 19.73 -4.10
C PRO A 126 16.19 18.30 -4.65
N TYR A 127 14.99 17.89 -5.07
CA TYR A 127 14.74 16.59 -5.72
C TYR A 127 14.15 16.76 -7.12
N GLU A 128 14.47 15.80 -7.99
CA GLU A 128 13.92 15.70 -9.34
C GLU A 128 12.54 15.02 -9.30
N MET A 129 11.58 15.52 -10.07
CA MET A 129 10.28 14.84 -10.24
C MET A 129 10.30 14.00 -11.51
N VAL A 130 9.83 12.76 -11.41
CA VAL A 130 9.82 11.77 -12.50
C VAL A 130 8.47 11.08 -12.59
N SER A 131 8.21 10.44 -13.72
CA SER A 131 7.01 9.63 -13.91
C SER A 131 7.33 8.15 -13.93
N TYR A 132 6.51 7.37 -13.23
CA TYR A 132 6.55 5.92 -13.21
C TYR A 132 5.21 5.31 -13.57
N GLN A 133 5.22 4.04 -13.96
CA GLN A 133 4.02 3.24 -14.15
C GLN A 133 3.62 2.66 -12.81
N PHE A 134 2.42 2.99 -12.35
CA PHE A 134 1.83 2.50 -11.12
C PHE A 134 0.76 1.48 -11.46
N ILE A 135 0.92 0.26 -10.97
CA ILE A 135 0.01 -0.85 -11.19
C ILE A 135 -0.64 -1.16 -9.85
N ARG A 136 -1.97 -1.11 -9.80
CA ARG A 136 -2.77 -1.59 -8.65
C ARG A 136 -3.37 -2.93 -9.00
N TYR A 137 -3.19 -3.92 -8.13
CA TYR A 137 -3.88 -5.21 -8.21
C TYR A 137 -5.01 -5.26 -7.19
N THR A 138 -6.20 -5.64 -7.64
CA THR A 138 -7.41 -5.78 -6.81
C THR A 138 -7.90 -7.23 -6.89
N PRO A 139 -7.99 -7.96 -5.76
CA PRO A 139 -8.50 -9.32 -5.75
C PRO A 139 -10.00 -9.39 -6.04
N ASN A 140 -10.39 -10.41 -6.79
CA ASN A 140 -11.78 -10.72 -7.13
C ASN A 140 -12.18 -12.09 -6.53
N ILE A 141 -11.85 -12.30 -5.26
CA ILE A 141 -11.91 -13.60 -4.56
C ILE A 141 -13.30 -14.22 -4.60
N ALA A 142 -14.36 -13.40 -4.58
CA ALA A 142 -15.75 -13.87 -4.60
C ALA A 142 -16.12 -14.72 -5.84
N LYS A 143 -15.34 -14.66 -6.92
CA LYS A 143 -15.55 -15.44 -8.14
C LYS A 143 -14.75 -16.74 -8.20
N PHE A 144 -13.96 -17.07 -7.18
CA PHE A 144 -13.01 -18.19 -7.20
C PHE A 144 -13.33 -19.26 -6.18
N ASN A 145 -12.91 -20.49 -6.50
CA ASN A 145 -12.81 -21.56 -5.53
C ASN A 145 -11.69 -21.24 -4.53
N ILE A 146 -12.03 -21.18 -3.23
CA ILE A 146 -11.09 -20.85 -2.14
C ILE A 146 -9.87 -21.77 -2.12
N GLN A 147 -9.99 -23.00 -2.63
CA GLN A 147 -8.90 -23.97 -2.69
C GLN A 147 -7.83 -23.60 -3.75
N GLU A 148 -8.20 -22.89 -4.81
CA GLU A 148 -7.30 -22.52 -5.92
C GLU A 148 -6.59 -21.18 -5.66
N VAL A 149 -7.18 -20.33 -4.81
CA VAL A 149 -6.69 -18.99 -4.50
C VAL A 149 -5.23 -18.99 -4.00
N PRO A 150 -4.80 -19.86 -3.05
CA PRO A 150 -3.42 -19.87 -2.59
C PRO A 150 -2.41 -20.19 -3.70
N GLU A 151 -2.71 -21.15 -4.57
CA GLU A 151 -1.81 -21.54 -5.66
C GLU A 151 -1.65 -20.41 -6.68
N LEU A 152 -2.74 -19.70 -7.01
CA LEU A 152 -2.68 -18.57 -7.91
C LEU A 152 -1.90 -17.38 -7.33
N PHE A 153 -2.00 -17.12 -6.03
CA PHE A 153 -1.15 -16.11 -5.38
C PHE A 153 0.32 -16.51 -5.36
N VAL A 154 0.66 -17.79 -5.20
CA VAL A 154 2.05 -18.26 -5.33
C VAL A 154 2.57 -18.02 -6.75
N LYS A 155 1.76 -18.35 -7.78
CA LYS A 155 2.13 -18.10 -9.18
C LYS A 155 2.30 -16.61 -9.48
N HIS A 156 1.42 -15.76 -8.94
CA HIS A 156 1.56 -14.31 -9.00
C HIS A 156 2.87 -13.83 -8.37
N ASP A 157 3.19 -14.30 -7.17
CA ASP A 157 4.42 -13.92 -6.47
C ASP A 157 5.68 -14.37 -7.21
N ASP A 158 5.65 -15.56 -7.82
CA ASP A 158 6.74 -16.03 -8.68
C ASP A 158 6.88 -15.18 -9.94
N TYR A 159 5.78 -14.80 -10.57
CA TYR A 159 5.80 -13.90 -11.72
C TYR A 159 6.35 -12.51 -11.36
N LEU A 160 5.95 -11.95 -10.22
CA LEU A 160 6.53 -10.70 -9.72
C LEU A 160 8.04 -10.82 -9.45
N LYS A 161 8.55 -11.98 -9.01
CA LYS A 161 10.01 -12.18 -8.89
C LYS A 161 10.70 -12.09 -10.25
N GLU A 162 10.10 -12.62 -11.32
CA GLU A 162 10.62 -12.49 -12.68
C GLU A 162 10.66 -11.03 -13.14
N ILE A 163 9.56 -10.29 -12.96
CA ILE A 163 9.51 -8.85 -13.25
C ILE A 163 10.61 -8.11 -12.47
N LYS A 164 10.77 -8.41 -11.18
CA LYS A 164 11.80 -7.76 -10.34
C LYS A 164 13.22 -8.01 -10.85
N ARG A 165 13.50 -9.18 -11.43
CA ARG A 165 14.82 -9.50 -12.01
C ARG A 165 15.17 -8.68 -13.26
N THR A 166 14.19 -8.07 -13.92
CA THR A 166 14.45 -7.16 -15.05
C THR A 166 15.12 -5.85 -14.62
N GLY A 167 15.02 -5.48 -13.34
CA GLY A 167 15.51 -4.20 -12.82
C GLY A 167 14.56 -3.01 -13.04
N ASN A 168 13.43 -3.22 -13.73
CA ASN A 168 12.47 -2.15 -14.00
C ASN A 168 11.48 -1.90 -12.85
N ALA A 169 11.20 -2.92 -12.02
CA ALA A 169 10.40 -2.74 -10.81
C ALA A 169 11.20 -2.02 -9.72
N ILE A 170 10.63 -0.96 -9.16
CA ILE A 170 11.27 -0.12 -8.14
C ILE A 170 10.58 -0.15 -6.78
N MET A 171 9.29 -0.46 -6.78
CA MET A 171 8.50 -0.61 -5.56
C MET A 171 7.49 -1.71 -5.80
N GLU A 172 7.31 -2.54 -4.79
CA GLU A 172 6.27 -3.55 -4.78
C GLU A 172 5.83 -3.73 -3.33
N GLY A 173 4.54 -3.87 -3.11
CA GLY A 173 4.03 -4.09 -1.76
C GLY A 173 2.59 -4.57 -1.76
N ILE A 174 2.18 -5.03 -0.60
CA ILE A 174 0.87 -5.62 -0.37
C ILE A 174 0.08 -4.82 0.66
N PHE A 175 -1.23 -4.87 0.50
CA PHE A 175 -2.19 -4.51 1.52
C PHE A 175 -2.58 -5.78 2.31
N SER A 176 -3.71 -5.76 3.03
CA SER A 176 -4.26 -6.99 3.60
C SER A 176 -4.61 -8.02 2.52
N ASP A 177 -4.71 -9.29 2.91
CA ASP A 177 -4.93 -10.44 2.02
C ASP A 177 -6.13 -10.29 1.06
N THR A 178 -7.10 -9.45 1.40
CA THR A 178 -8.30 -9.17 0.58
C THR A 178 -8.21 -7.92 -0.29
N GLU A 179 -7.19 -7.09 -0.10
CA GLU A 179 -7.06 -5.75 -0.70
C GLU A 179 -6.00 -5.71 -1.81
N GLY A 180 -5.23 -6.79 -1.99
CA GLY A 180 -4.26 -6.94 -3.07
C GLY A 180 -2.95 -6.20 -2.82
N GLY A 181 -2.46 -5.48 -3.82
CA GLY A 181 -1.15 -4.86 -3.75
C GLY A 181 -0.86 -3.90 -4.89
N VAL A 182 0.37 -3.39 -4.91
CA VAL A 182 0.84 -2.40 -5.89
C VAL A 182 2.23 -2.75 -6.38
N LEU A 183 2.49 -2.38 -7.62
CA LEU A 183 3.80 -2.46 -8.27
C LEU A 183 4.08 -1.13 -8.95
N VAL A 184 5.31 -0.63 -8.83
CA VAL A 184 5.76 0.58 -9.54
C VAL A 184 6.96 0.23 -10.41
N MET A 185 6.90 0.63 -11.67
CA MET A 185 7.90 0.32 -12.68
C MET A 185 8.45 1.59 -13.36
N LYS A 186 9.74 1.57 -13.66
CA LYS A 186 10.44 2.56 -14.50
C LYS A 186 10.11 2.32 -15.97
N GLY A 187 10.16 3.39 -16.77
CA GLY A 187 10.04 3.34 -18.23
C GLY A 187 8.61 3.18 -18.73
N ASP A 188 8.47 2.97 -20.03
CA ASP A 188 7.20 2.62 -20.65
C ASP A 188 6.87 1.15 -20.34
N LEU A 189 5.59 0.89 -20.06
CA LEU A 189 5.08 -0.45 -19.76
C LEU A 189 4.05 -0.84 -20.82
N ASP A 190 4.34 -1.93 -21.53
CA ASP A 190 3.32 -2.64 -22.28
C ASP A 190 2.42 -3.39 -21.28
N SER A 191 1.10 -3.17 -21.33
CA SER A 191 0.15 -3.83 -20.44
C SER A 191 0.20 -5.36 -20.57
N ALA A 192 0.64 -5.87 -21.72
CA ALA A 192 0.85 -7.30 -21.95
C ALA A 192 1.83 -7.95 -20.95
N VAL A 193 2.71 -7.16 -20.31
CA VAL A 193 3.55 -7.65 -19.20
C VAL A 193 2.67 -8.01 -18.00
N ILE A 194 1.74 -7.14 -17.61
CA ILE A 194 0.86 -7.40 -16.45
C ILE A 194 -0.20 -8.45 -16.80
N GLU A 195 -0.69 -8.47 -18.02
CA GLU A 195 -1.69 -9.43 -18.51
C GLU A 195 -1.17 -10.88 -18.58
N ARG A 196 0.15 -11.10 -18.55
CA ARG A 196 0.76 -12.43 -18.51
C ARG A 196 0.84 -13.02 -17.10
N ASP A 197 0.51 -12.23 -16.09
CA ASP A 197 0.46 -12.71 -14.72
C ASP A 197 -0.60 -13.82 -14.59
N PRO A 198 -0.25 -15.02 -14.09
CA PRO A 198 -1.18 -16.13 -14.00
C PRO A 198 -2.44 -15.81 -13.18
N ALA A 199 -2.34 -15.01 -12.11
CA ALA A 199 -3.51 -14.62 -11.33
C ALA A 199 -4.38 -13.59 -12.07
N VAL A 200 -3.80 -12.77 -12.95
CA VAL A 200 -4.55 -11.87 -13.83
C VAL A 200 -5.24 -12.65 -14.95
N GLN A 201 -4.54 -13.56 -15.62
CA GLN A 201 -5.10 -14.39 -16.70
C GLN A 201 -6.28 -15.22 -16.24
N GLN A 202 -6.21 -15.76 -15.03
CA GLN A 202 -7.30 -16.53 -14.44
C GLN A 202 -8.42 -15.66 -13.88
N GLY A 203 -8.23 -14.33 -13.81
CA GLY A 203 -9.22 -13.35 -13.35
C GLY A 203 -9.29 -13.16 -11.83
N LEU A 204 -8.36 -13.77 -11.08
CA LEU A 204 -8.26 -13.62 -9.62
C LEU A 204 -7.84 -12.21 -9.25
N LEU A 205 -6.90 -11.64 -10.01
CA LEU A 205 -6.47 -10.27 -9.87
C LEU A 205 -6.97 -9.44 -11.05
N GLN A 206 -7.66 -8.36 -10.74
CA GLN A 206 -7.85 -7.25 -11.68
C GLN A 206 -6.71 -6.27 -11.52
N PHE A 207 -6.39 -5.52 -12.57
CA PHE A 207 -5.37 -4.49 -12.47
C PHE A 207 -5.77 -3.16 -13.11
N GLU A 208 -5.17 -2.09 -12.62
CA GLU A 208 -5.24 -0.75 -13.20
C GLU A 208 -3.81 -0.20 -13.33
N ILE A 209 -3.50 0.41 -14.48
CA ILE A 209 -2.22 1.09 -14.73
C ILE A 209 -2.48 2.59 -14.77
N LYS A 210 -1.70 3.36 -13.98
CA LYS A 210 -1.67 4.82 -14.01
C LYS A 210 -0.25 5.31 -14.13
N LYS A 211 -0.09 6.50 -14.71
CA LYS A 211 1.17 7.23 -14.63
C LYS A 211 1.20 8.01 -13.33
N LEU A 212 2.21 7.76 -12.50
CA LEU A 212 2.44 8.40 -11.21
C LEU A 212 3.57 9.40 -11.35
N TRP A 213 3.32 10.67 -11.05
CA TRP A 213 4.35 11.71 -10.99
C TRP A 213 4.80 11.88 -9.55
N ILE A 214 6.08 11.64 -9.27
CA ILE A 214 6.60 11.58 -7.90
C ILE A 214 8.08 11.97 -7.85
N ALA A 215 8.56 12.35 -6.66
CA ALA A 215 9.97 12.62 -6.45
C ALA A 215 10.81 11.36 -6.71
N LYS A 216 11.89 11.52 -7.49
CA LYS A 216 12.86 10.47 -7.77
C LYS A 216 13.56 10.03 -6.50
N GLY A 217 13.66 8.73 -6.29
CA GLY A 217 14.18 8.12 -5.08
C GLY A 217 13.12 7.91 -3.99
N ALA A 218 11.86 8.29 -4.22
CA ALA A 218 10.79 8.13 -3.22
C ALA A 218 10.59 6.66 -2.78
N PHE A 219 11.02 5.70 -3.59
CA PHE A 219 10.97 4.27 -3.27
C PHE A 219 12.35 3.66 -3.02
N GLY A 220 13.37 4.51 -2.84
CA GLY A 220 14.74 4.13 -2.57
C GLY A 220 15.52 3.62 -3.79
N GLU A 221 15.00 3.87 -4.99
CA GLU A 221 15.69 3.65 -6.24
C GLU A 221 16.82 4.68 -6.44
N ARG A 222 17.95 4.23 -6.98
CA ARG A 222 19.05 5.09 -7.42
C ARG A 222 18.88 5.48 -8.89
#